data_AF-A0A2U1C2I5-F1
#
_entry.id   AF-A0A2U1C2I5-F1
#
_cell.length_a   1.000
_cell.length_b   1.000
_cell.length_c   1.000
_cell.angle_alpha   90.00
_cell.angle_beta   90.00
_cell.angle_gamma   90.00
#
_symmetry.space_group_name_H-M   'P 1'
#
loop_
_entity.id
_entity.type
_entity.pdbx_description
1 polymer ?
#
loop_
_entity_poly.entity_id
_entity_poly.type
_entity_poly.pdbx_seq_one_letter_code
_entity_poly.pdbx_strand_id
1 'polypeptide(L)'
;MALNPDRKTDARPWWKFGYMWLVVGGPTVVVVASFITLWLAIRTPDPVIAEDYYQRGININQTLESPEKNLVPAMKGRNHAATPQHSLPR
;
A
#
# COMPACT_ATOMS: atom_id res chain seq x y z
N MET A 1 32.34 -5.65 65.15
CA MET A 1 31.43 -5.28 64.04
C MET A 1 31.30 -6.53 63.16
N ALA A 2 30.33 -7.39 63.46
CA ALA A 2 30.16 -8.66 62.73
C ALA A 2 29.29 -8.42 61.49
N LEU A 3 29.76 -8.85 60.31
CA LEU A 3 28.99 -8.82 59.07
C LEU A 3 27.99 -9.98 59.10
N ASN A 4 26.70 -9.67 59.17
CA ASN A 4 25.63 -10.66 59.18
C ASN A 4 25.48 -11.32 57.78
N PRO A 5 25.64 -12.65 57.63
CA PRO A 5 25.68 -13.31 56.32
C PRO A 5 24.30 -13.58 55.68
N ASP A 6 23.18 -13.25 56.34
CA ASP A 6 21.85 -13.68 55.91
C ASP A 6 21.04 -12.63 55.14
N ARG A 7 21.64 -12.01 54.11
CA ARG A 7 20.86 -11.26 53.11
C ARG A 7 20.56 -12.12 51.90
N LYS A 8 19.62 -13.05 52.04
CA LYS A 8 18.96 -13.64 50.86
C LYS A 8 17.98 -12.59 50.34
N THR A 9 18.39 -11.84 49.32
CA THR A 9 17.46 -10.96 48.61
C THR A 9 16.44 -11.84 47.90
N ASP A 10 15.23 -11.92 48.44
CA ASP A 10 14.07 -12.54 47.81
C ASP A 10 13.68 -11.75 46.55
N ALA A 11 14.47 -11.90 45.50
CA ALA A 11 14.21 -11.33 44.20
C ALA A 11 13.03 -12.10 43.58
N ARG A 12 11.85 -11.46 43.55
CA ARG A 12 10.70 -12.01 42.84
C ARG A 12 11.05 -12.19 41.36
N PRO A 13 10.58 -13.28 40.71
CA PRO A 13 10.84 -13.48 39.30
C PRO A 13 10.34 -12.30 38.45
N TRP A 14 11.15 -11.88 37.49
CA TRP A 14 10.95 -10.67 36.69
C TRP A 14 9.61 -10.65 35.91
N TRP A 15 9.12 -11.82 35.48
CA TRP A 15 7.83 -11.98 34.80
C TRP A 15 6.58 -11.65 35.61
N LYS A 16 6.72 -11.50 36.95
CA LYS A 16 5.62 -11.08 37.82
C LYS A 16 5.38 -9.57 37.80
N PHE A 17 6.32 -8.78 37.28
CA PHE A 17 6.17 -7.33 37.24
C PHE A 17 5.42 -6.88 35.99
N GLY A 18 4.30 -6.15 36.17
CA GLY A 18 3.48 -5.69 35.06
C GLY A 18 4.21 -4.81 34.04
N TYR A 19 5.13 -3.95 34.50
CA TYR A 19 5.91 -3.07 33.61
C TYR A 19 6.82 -3.82 32.64
N MET A 20 7.27 -5.03 33.00
CA MET A 20 8.08 -5.86 32.12
C MET A 20 7.31 -6.24 30.84
N TRP A 21 6.01 -6.51 30.97
CA TRP A 21 5.14 -6.80 29.82
C TRP A 21 4.94 -5.59 28.91
N LEU A 22 5.09 -4.36 29.41
CA LEU A 22 5.09 -3.17 28.55
C LEU A 22 6.36 -3.12 27.69
N VAL A 23 7.52 -3.49 28.27
CA VAL A 23 8.80 -3.52 27.57
C VAL A 23 8.85 -4.64 26.53
N VAL A 24 8.40 -5.85 26.89
CA VAL A 24 8.43 -7.03 26.00
C VAL A 24 7.23 -7.05 25.05
N GLY A 25 6.09 -6.49 25.45
CA GLY A 25 4.85 -6.49 24.69
C GLY A 25 4.98 -5.77 23.35
N GLY A 26 5.58 -4.58 23.35
CA GLY A 26 5.79 -3.80 22.11
C GLY A 26 6.54 -4.60 21.03
N PRO A 27 7.76 -5.09 21.31
CA PRO A 27 8.50 -5.94 20.37
C PRO A 27 7.76 -7.21 19.98
N THR A 28 7.08 -7.87 20.92
CA THR A 28 6.33 -9.10 20.63
C THR A 28 5.20 -8.86 19.63
N VAL A 29 4.46 -7.75 19.77
CA VAL A 29 3.38 -7.38 18.84
C VAL A 29 3.93 -7.14 17.43
N VAL A 30 5.08 -6.47 17.29
CA VAL A 30 5.70 -6.21 15.98
C VAL A 30 6.12 -7.52 15.29
N VAL A 31 6.70 -8.46 16.05
CA VAL A 31 7.05 -9.79 15.51
C VAL A 31 5.81 -10.54 15.04
N VAL A 32 4.71 -10.52 15.80
CA VAL A 32 3.45 -11.16 15.37
C VAL A 32 2.90 -10.47 14.11
N ALA A 33 2.92 -9.14 14.06
CA ALA A 33 2.46 -8.37 12.92
C ALA A 33 3.26 -8.69 11.64
N SER A 34 4.59 -8.84 11.74
CA SER A 34 5.42 -9.16 10.58
C SER A 34 5.09 -10.54 9.99
N PHE A 35 4.79 -11.54 10.85
CA PHE A 35 4.33 -12.84 10.39
C PHE A 35 2.95 -12.77 9.72
N ILE A 36 2.04 -11.95 10.24
CA ILE A 36 0.73 -11.73 9.60
C ILE A 36 0.91 -11.12 8.20
N THR A 37 1.76 -10.10 8.08
CA THR A 37 2.07 -9.49 6.78
C THR A 37 2.73 -10.47 5.82
N LEU A 38 3.69 -11.26 6.30
CA LEU A 38 4.33 -12.32 5.50
C LEU A 38 3.30 -13.33 5.01
N TRP A 39 2.39 -13.77 5.89
CA TRP A 39 1.34 -14.70 5.54
C TRP A 39 0.40 -14.12 4.47
N LEU A 40 -0.01 -12.84 4.61
CA LEU A 40 -0.79 -12.14 3.59
C LEU A 40 -0.06 -12.10 2.24
N ALA A 41 1.23 -11.80 2.25
CA ALA A 41 2.04 -11.71 1.03
C ALA A 41 2.15 -13.05 0.30
N ILE A 42 2.25 -14.17 1.03
CA ILE A 42 2.30 -15.51 0.44
C ILE A 42 0.92 -15.94 -0.07
N ARG A 43 -0.14 -15.62 0.69
CA ARG A 43 -1.48 -16.16 0.42
C ARG A 43 -2.24 -15.38 -0.66
N THR A 44 -1.95 -14.09 -0.82
CA THR A 44 -2.64 -13.20 -1.74
C THR A 44 -1.65 -12.71 -2.80
N PRO A 45 -1.39 -13.48 -3.86
CA PRO A 45 -0.59 -12.99 -4.98
C PRO A 45 -1.30 -11.79 -5.60
N ASP A 46 -0.64 -10.64 -5.64
CA ASP A 46 -1.11 -9.48 -6.42
C ASP A 46 -1.00 -9.85 -7.91
N PRO A 47 -2.13 -9.98 -8.64
CA PRO A 47 -2.10 -10.37 -10.03
C PRO A 47 -1.31 -9.31 -10.81
N VAL A 48 -0.18 -9.72 -11.38
CA VAL A 48 0.63 -8.87 -12.24
C VAL A 48 -0.26 -8.43 -13.40
N ILE A 49 -0.46 -7.12 -13.52
CA ILE A 49 -1.14 -6.52 -14.67
C ILE A 49 -0.42 -7.01 -15.92
N ALA A 50 -1.11 -7.80 -16.73
CA ALA A 50 -0.53 -8.44 -17.90
C ALA A 50 0.09 -7.39 -18.84
N GLU A 51 1.20 -7.71 -19.50
CA GLU A 51 1.99 -6.77 -20.32
C GLU A 51 1.14 -6.08 -21.41
N ASP A 52 0.06 -6.74 -21.81
CA ASP A 52 -0.93 -6.26 -22.76
C ASP A 52 -1.87 -5.17 -22.21
N TYR A 53 -1.84 -4.86 -20.91
CA TYR A 53 -2.49 -3.65 -20.37
C TYR A 53 -1.80 -2.38 -20.86
N TYR A 54 -0.46 -2.39 -20.88
CA TYR A 54 0.31 -1.28 -21.42
C TYR A 54 0.10 -1.18 -22.93
N GLN A 55 0.13 -2.32 -23.63
CA GLN A 55 -0.16 -2.36 -25.08
C GLN A 55 -1.60 -1.91 -25.38
N ARG A 56 -2.58 -2.30 -24.56
CA ARG A 56 -3.97 -1.80 -24.68
C ARG A 56 -4.00 -0.29 -24.52
N GLY A 57 -3.28 0.27 -23.54
CA GLY A 57 -3.17 1.70 -23.31
C GLY A 57 -2.55 2.50 -24.47
N ILE A 58 -1.64 1.88 -25.23
CA ILE A 58 -1.05 2.47 -26.43
C ILE A 58 -2.01 2.31 -27.63
N ASN A 59 -2.65 1.15 -27.75
CA ASN A 59 -3.53 0.80 -28.87
C ASN A 59 -4.95 1.37 -28.77
N ILE A 60 -5.40 1.89 -27.61
CA ILE A 60 -6.65 2.67 -27.54
C ILE A 60 -6.61 3.85 -28.53
N ASN A 61 -5.44 4.44 -28.80
CA ASN A 61 -5.31 5.47 -29.83
C ASN A 61 -5.50 4.94 -31.26
N GLN A 62 -5.27 3.65 -31.51
CA GLN A 62 -5.46 3.01 -32.83
C GLN A 62 -6.91 2.58 -33.03
N THR A 63 -7.60 2.06 -32.02
CA THR A 63 -9.02 1.69 -32.14
C THR A 63 -9.97 2.90 -32.20
N LEU A 64 -9.48 4.08 -31.81
CA LEU A 64 -10.19 5.36 -32.00
C LEU A 64 -10.14 5.87 -33.45
N GLU A 65 -9.48 5.17 -34.39
CA GLU A 65 -9.55 5.47 -35.83
C GLU A 65 -10.93 5.19 -36.45
N SER A 66 -11.87 4.62 -35.68
CA SER A 66 -13.30 4.67 -36.01
C SER A 66 -13.96 5.82 -35.25
N PRO A 67 -14.15 6.99 -35.89
CA PRO A 67 -14.66 8.18 -35.24
C PRO A 67 -16.17 8.07 -35.05
N GLU A 68 -16.61 7.40 -33.98
CA GLU A 68 -17.80 7.86 -33.28
C GLU A 68 -17.46 9.26 -32.77
N LYS A 69 -17.97 10.25 -33.53
CA LYS A 69 -17.68 11.69 -33.55
C LYS A 69 -17.78 12.44 -32.21
N ASN A 70 -17.94 11.75 -31.08
CA ASN A 70 -18.25 12.30 -29.76
C ASN A 70 -17.15 12.14 -28.70
N LEU A 71 -16.02 11.49 -28.99
CA LEU A 71 -14.94 11.28 -28.01
C LEU A 71 -13.65 11.99 -28.41
N VAL A 72 -13.69 13.32 -28.50
CA VAL A 72 -12.46 14.12 -28.53
C VAL A 72 -11.65 13.81 -27.25
N PRO A 73 -10.33 13.48 -27.36
CA PRO A 73 -9.51 13.23 -26.19
C PRO A 73 -9.64 14.38 -25.19
N ALA A 74 -9.75 14.08 -23.89
CA ALA A 74 -10.00 15.10 -22.87
C ALA A 74 -9.00 16.28 -22.93
N MET A 75 -7.76 16.04 -23.37
CA MET A 75 -6.76 17.09 -23.61
C MET A 75 -7.07 17.99 -24.84
N LYS A 76 -7.71 17.49 -25.90
CA LYS A 76 -8.19 18.28 -27.04
C LYS A 76 -9.57 18.92 -26.81
N GLY A 77 -10.42 18.26 -26.03
CA GLY A 77 -11.80 18.70 -25.75
C GLY A 77 -11.90 19.98 -24.91
N ARG A 78 -10.95 20.22 -24.00
CA ARG A 78 -10.95 21.41 -23.12
C ARG A 78 -10.90 22.73 -23.90
N ASN A 79 -10.32 22.75 -25.10
CA ASN A 79 -10.16 23.96 -25.90
C ASN A 79 -11.04 24.02 -27.17
N HIS A 80 -11.64 22.90 -27.59
CA HIS A 80 -12.51 22.85 -28.78
C HIS A 80 -14.00 23.11 -28.49
N ALA A 81 -14.43 23.09 -27.21
CA ALA A 81 -15.81 23.41 -26.83
C ALA A 81 -16.21 24.87 -27.13
N ALA A 82 -15.24 25.76 -27.38
CA ALA A 82 -15.45 27.17 -27.67
C ALA A 82 -15.29 27.54 -29.16
N THR A 83 -15.03 26.57 -30.06
CA THR A 83 -14.85 26.84 -31.49
C THR A 83 -16.20 26.70 -32.23
N PRO A 84 -16.78 27.78 -32.79
CA PRO A 84 -18.07 27.70 -33.51
C PRO A 84 -17.97 26.81 -34.75
N GLN A 85 -19.03 26.08 -35.11
CA GLN A 85 -19.01 25.14 -36.26
C GLN A 85 -18.76 25.81 -37.62
N HIS A 86 -18.80 27.15 -37.69
CA HIS A 86 -18.59 27.94 -38.90
C HIS A 86 -17.10 28.15 -39.26
N SER A 87 -16.16 27.69 -38.43
CA SER A 87 -14.71 27.89 -38.63
C SER A 87 -13.98 26.74 -39.33
N LEU A 88 -14.69 25.70 -39.79
CA LEU A 88 -14.09 24.56 -40.49
C LEU A 88 -14.07 24.85 -42.01
N PRO A 89 -12.90 24.79 -42.67
CA PRO A 89 -12.85 24.88 -44.14
C PRO A 89 -13.59 23.68 -44.74
N ARG A 90 -14.42 23.95 -45.77
CA ARG A 90 -15.11 22.92 -46.57
C ARG A 90 -14.13 22.09 -47.39
#